data_AF-A0A7G7MDU3-F1
#
_entry.id   AF-A0A7G7MDU3-F1
#
_cell.length_a   1.000
_cell.length_b   1.000
_cell.length_c   1.000
_cell.angle_alpha   90.00
_cell.angle_beta   90.00
_cell.angle_gamma   90.00
#
_symmetry.space_group_name_H-M   'P 1'
#
loop_
_entity.id
_entity.type
_entity.pdbx_description
1 polymer ?
#
loop_
_entity_poly.entity_id
_entity_poly.type
_entity_poly.pdbx_seq_one_letter_code
_entity_poly.pdbx_strand_id
1 'polypeptide(L)'
;MKRLFWIGVGAVAGSYVTRRATRAAHNVTPSGIGENIADGLRELGAGLGAFGAEVRAGMDARERELTELVERRTGGHVPTWSEAVAEPAPVRAPRAGD
;
A
#
# COMPACT_ATOMS: atom_id res chain seq x y z
N MET A 1 2.25 -22.41 7.63
CA MET A 1 2.46 -22.65 6.18
C MET A 1 1.76 -21.65 5.26
N LYS A 2 0.49 -21.27 5.49
CA LYS A 2 -0.26 -20.34 4.60
C LYS A 2 0.42 -18.97 4.36
N ARG A 3 1.09 -18.37 5.36
CA ARG A 3 1.74 -17.04 5.21
C ARG A 3 2.95 -17.05 4.27
N LEU A 4 3.83 -18.05 4.39
CA LEU A 4 4.99 -18.23 3.51
C LEU A 4 4.55 -18.57 2.07
N PHE A 5 3.47 -19.34 1.94
CA PHE A 5 2.85 -19.61 0.65
C PHE A 5 2.40 -18.31 -0.03
N TRP A 6 1.67 -17.44 0.67
CA TRP A 6 1.21 -16.17 0.10
C TRP A 6 2.35 -15.19 -0.23
N ILE A 7 3.40 -15.14 0.60
CA ILE A 7 4.62 -14.37 0.31
C ILE A 7 5.32 -14.90 -0.97
N GLY A 8 5.47 -16.22 -1.08
CA GLY A 8 6.10 -16.85 -2.25
C GLY A 8 5.30 -16.67 -3.54
N VAL A 9 3.97 -16.83 -3.46
CA VAL A 9 3.05 -16.59 -4.58
C VAL A 9 3.14 -15.14 -5.07
N GLY A 10 3.16 -14.18 -4.15
CA GLY A 10 3.33 -12.76 -4.50
C GLY A 10 4.66 -12.47 -5.19
N ALA A 11 5.76 -13.04 -4.70
CA ALA A 11 7.08 -12.86 -5.29
C ALA A 11 7.19 -13.46 -6.70
N VAL A 12 6.66 -14.67 -6.92
CA VAL A 12 6.66 -15.32 -8.24
C VAL A 12 5.78 -14.55 -9.21
N ALA A 13 4.55 -14.19 -8.82
CA ALA A 13 3.64 -13.40 -9.64
C ALA A 13 4.25 -12.03 -10.01
N GLY A 14 4.83 -11.32 -9.03
CA GLY A 14 5.50 -10.04 -9.26
C GLY A 14 6.66 -10.17 -10.25
N SER A 15 7.56 -11.13 -10.05
CA SER A 15 8.71 -11.33 -10.94
C SER A 15 8.31 -11.68 -12.38
N TYR A 16 7.22 -12.42 -12.56
CA TYR A 16 6.69 -12.76 -13.88
C TYR A 16 6.17 -11.51 -14.61
N VAL A 17 5.40 -10.66 -13.92
CA VAL A 17 4.90 -9.39 -14.47
C VAL A 17 6.07 -8.49 -14.87
N THR A 18 7.09 -8.33 -14.01
CA THR A 18 8.30 -7.54 -14.34
C THR A 18 9.02 -8.09 -15.57
N ARG A 19 9.22 -9.41 -15.64
CA ARG A 19 9.90 -10.05 -16.79
C ARG A 19 9.11 -9.90 -18.10
N ARG A 20 7.77 -9.89 -18.01
CA ARG A 20 6.88 -9.65 -19.16
C ARG A 20 6.95 -8.19 -19.62
N ALA A 21 6.98 -7.24 -18.69
CA ALA A 21 7.12 -5.82 -18.97
C ALA A 21 8.46 -5.49 -19.64
N THR A 22 9.58 -6.05 -19.15
CA THR A 22 10.91 -5.86 -19.77
C THR A 22 10.96 -6.41 -21.20
N ARG A 23 10.33 -7.57 -21.46
CA ARG A 23 10.22 -8.12 -22.82
C ARG A 23 9.34 -7.27 -23.74
N ALA A 24 8.27 -6.67 -23.21
CA ALA A 24 7.43 -5.75 -23.97
C ALA A 24 8.21 -4.46 -24.31
N ALA A 25 8.97 -3.92 -23.35
CA ALA A 25 9.81 -2.75 -23.54
C ALA A 25 10.92 -2.97 -24.58
N HIS A 26 11.51 -4.17 -24.67
CA HIS A 26 12.51 -4.49 -25.69
C HIS A 26 11.94 -4.70 -27.10
N ASN A 27 10.65 -5.02 -27.23
CA ASN A 27 10.02 -5.39 -28.51
C ASN A 27 9.02 -4.36 -29.06
N VAL A 28 8.79 -3.25 -28.34
CA VAL A 28 7.81 -2.21 -28.66
C VAL A 28 8.49 -0.89 -28.27
N THR A 29 8.92 0.03 -29.14
CA THR A 29 8.02 0.86 -29.97
C THR A 29 8.83 1.76 -30.95
N PRO A 30 8.85 1.48 -32.26
CA PRO A 30 9.18 2.53 -33.25
C PRO A 30 7.96 3.09 -34.01
N SER A 31 6.78 2.43 -33.96
CA SER A 31 5.63 2.80 -34.82
C SER A 31 4.31 3.08 -34.09
N GLY A 32 4.32 3.31 -32.76
CA GLY A 32 3.07 3.47 -31.98
C GLY A 32 3.16 4.28 -30.67
N ILE A 33 4.13 5.19 -30.51
CA ILE A 33 4.26 6.08 -29.32
C ILE A 33 3.31 7.30 -29.38
N GLY A 34 2.49 7.45 -30.42
CA GLY A 34 1.51 8.55 -30.50
C GLY A 34 0.39 8.39 -29.47
N GLU A 35 0.31 9.35 -28.54
CA GLU A 35 -0.83 9.65 -27.64
C GLU A 35 -1.18 8.62 -26.52
N ASN A 36 -1.13 7.30 -26.78
CA ASN A 36 -1.70 6.30 -25.85
C ASN A 36 -0.87 5.96 -24.59
N ILE A 37 0.41 6.34 -24.52
CA ILE A 37 1.26 6.02 -23.36
C ILE A 37 0.88 6.87 -22.15
N ALA A 38 0.59 8.15 -22.35
CA ALA A 38 0.22 9.05 -21.26
C ALA A 38 -1.10 8.59 -20.60
N ASP A 39 -2.07 8.16 -21.41
CA ASP A 39 -3.34 7.64 -20.90
C ASP A 39 -3.17 6.25 -20.27
N GLY A 40 -2.32 5.38 -20.83
CA GLY A 40 -1.98 4.10 -20.22
C GLY A 40 -1.28 4.24 -18.85
N LEU A 41 -0.41 5.24 -18.69
CA LEU A 41 0.24 5.54 -17.41
C LEU A 41 -0.73 6.17 -16.40
N ARG A 42 -1.66 7.01 -16.85
CA ARG A 42 -2.72 7.56 -16.01
C ARG A 42 -3.67 6.47 -15.50
N GLU A 43 -4.13 5.60 -16.39
CA GLU A 43 -5.01 4.48 -16.03
C GLU A 43 -4.30 3.50 -15.10
N LEU A 44 -3.02 3.19 -15.36
CA LEU A 44 -2.21 2.39 -14.45
C LEU A 44 -2.07 3.07 -13.08
N GLY A 45 -1.81 4.37 -13.04
CA GLY A 45 -1.73 5.14 -11.80
C GLY A 45 -3.05 5.11 -11.02
N ALA A 46 -4.17 5.26 -11.70
CA ALA A 46 -5.51 5.15 -11.11
C ALA A 46 -5.76 3.73 -10.55
N GLY A 47 -5.44 2.69 -11.31
CA GLY A 47 -5.57 1.30 -10.87
C GLY A 47 -4.69 0.96 -9.67
N LEU A 48 -3.44 1.43 -9.65
CA LEU A 48 -2.53 1.25 -8.51
C LEU A 48 -3.01 2.01 -7.27
N GLY A 49 -3.58 3.21 -7.45
CA GLY A 49 -4.18 3.97 -6.36
C GLY A 49 -5.40 3.26 -5.75
N ALA A 50 -6.29 2.74 -6.59
CA ALA A 50 -7.46 1.98 -6.15
C ALA A 50 -7.06 0.70 -5.41
N PHE A 51 -6.12 -0.07 -5.97
CA PHE A 51 -5.56 -1.25 -5.30
C PHE A 51 -4.93 -0.90 -3.95
N GLY A 52 -4.14 0.18 -3.89
CA GLY A 52 -3.55 0.66 -2.64
C GLY A 52 -4.60 1.00 -1.58
N ALA A 53 -5.72 1.63 -1.99
CA ALA A 53 -6.83 1.95 -1.10
C ALA A 53 -7.53 0.68 -0.57
N GLU A 54 -7.73 -0.34 -1.41
CA GLU A 54 -8.30 -1.62 -0.99
C GLU A 54 -7.38 -2.38 -0.02
N VAL A 55 -6.08 -2.41 -0.30
CA VAL A 55 -5.08 -3.02 0.58
C VAL A 55 -5.04 -2.29 1.93
N ARG A 56 -5.05 -0.96 1.93
CA ARG A 56 -5.11 -0.14 3.15
C ARG A 56 -6.35 -0.49 3.97
N ALA A 57 -7.53 -0.47 3.34
CA ALA A 57 -8.80 -0.78 4.02
C ALA A 57 -8.79 -2.21 4.62
N GLY A 58 -8.22 -3.18 3.90
CA GLY A 58 -8.06 -4.55 4.39
C GLY A 58 -7.08 -4.65 5.57
N MET A 59 -5.98 -3.90 5.53
CA MET A 59 -5.02 -3.81 6.63
C MET A 59 -5.66 -3.18 7.87
N ASP A 60 -6.37 -2.07 7.73
CA ASP A 60 -7.05 -1.40 8.85
C ASP A 60 -8.12 -2.30 9.48
N ALA A 61 -8.86 -3.05 8.65
CA ALA A 61 -9.82 -4.05 9.15
C ALA A 61 -9.14 -5.17 9.93
N ARG A 62 -8.03 -5.68 9.40
CA ARG A 62 -7.28 -6.76 10.03
C ARG A 62 -6.56 -6.32 11.30
N GLU A 63 -6.07 -5.10 11.30
CA GLU A 63 -5.41 -4.49 12.44
C GLU A 63 -6.36 -4.36 13.62
N ARG A 64 -7.60 -3.91 13.41
CA ARG A 64 -8.63 -3.87 14.47
C ARG A 64 -8.86 -5.25 15.10
N GLU A 65 -8.97 -6.30 14.29
CA GLU A 65 -9.10 -7.68 14.81
C GLU A 65 -7.88 -8.10 15.65
N LEU A 66 -6.68 -7.73 15.21
CA LEU A 66 -5.42 -8.05 15.90
C LEU A 66 -5.28 -7.26 17.19
N THR A 67 -5.54 -5.95 17.18
CA THR A 67 -5.50 -5.07 18.34
C THR A 67 -6.45 -5.57 19.42
N GLU A 68 -7.69 -5.87 19.06
CA GLU A 68 -8.69 -6.40 20.01
C GLU A 68 -8.22 -7.71 20.66
N LEU A 69 -7.60 -8.61 19.90
CA LEU A 69 -7.03 -9.87 20.41
C LEU A 69 -5.84 -9.63 21.35
N VAL A 70 -4.97 -8.67 21.03
CA VAL A 70 -3.77 -8.37 21.83
C VAL A 70 -4.14 -7.63 23.11
N GLU A 71 -5.06 -6.68 23.05
CA GLU A 71 -5.56 -5.94 24.21
C GLU A 71 -6.26 -6.88 25.19
N ARG A 72 -7.12 -7.78 24.69
CA ARG A 72 -7.74 -8.82 25.54
C ARG A 72 -6.72 -9.71 26.25
N ARG A 73 -5.58 -10.00 25.60
CA ARG A 73 -4.54 -10.87 26.15
C ARG A 73 -3.61 -10.13 27.12
N THR A 74 -3.29 -8.87 26.84
CA THR A 74 -2.23 -8.11 27.52
C THR A 74 -2.79 -7.14 28.56
N GLY A 75 -4.07 -6.78 28.46
CA GLY A 75 -4.74 -5.83 29.36
C GLY A 75 -4.34 -4.36 29.15
N GLY A 76 -3.58 -4.06 28.10
CA GLY A 76 -3.11 -2.72 27.77
C GLY A 76 -3.33 -2.37 26.30
N HIS A 77 -3.52 -1.09 26.02
CA HIS A 77 -3.75 -0.57 24.67
C HIS A 77 -2.52 -0.73 23.78
N VAL A 78 -2.74 -1.12 22.52
CA VAL A 78 -1.69 -1.21 21.51
C VAL A 78 -1.92 -0.11 20.47
N PRO A 79 -0.93 0.79 20.27
CA PRO A 79 -1.06 1.86 19.29
C PRO A 79 -1.19 1.29 17.88
N THR A 80 -2.11 1.85 17.12
CA THR A 80 -2.35 1.47 15.73
C THR A 80 -1.23 1.95 14.82
N TRP A 81 -1.05 1.31 13.66
CA TRP A 81 -0.09 1.69 12.62
C TRP A 81 -0.33 3.13 12.15
N SER A 82 -1.59 3.55 12.07
CA SER A 82 -1.95 4.94 11.77
C SER A 82 -1.46 5.92 12.83
N GLU A 83 -1.57 5.58 14.11
CA GLU A 83 -1.11 6.43 15.21
C GLU A 83 0.41 6.48 15.32
N ALA A 84 1.08 5.36 15.00
CA ALA A 84 2.54 5.29 15.00
C ALA A 84 3.18 6.07 13.83
N VAL A 85 2.49 6.15 12.69
CA VAL A 85 2.95 6.90 11.50
C VAL A 85 2.46 8.36 11.52
N ALA A 86 1.42 8.67 12.29
CA ALA A 86 0.98 10.04 12.48
C ALA A 86 2.07 10.85 13.21
N GLU A 87 2.56 11.91 12.55
CA GLU A 87 3.49 12.86 13.16
C GLU A 87 2.81 13.49 14.38
N PRO A 88 3.48 13.56 15.56
CA PRO A 88 2.85 14.07 16.76
C PRO A 88 2.34 15.49 16.50
N ALA A 89 1.02 15.68 16.66
CA ALA A 89 0.39 16.96 16.44
C ALA A 89 1.14 18.04 17.26
N PRO A 90 1.56 19.16 16.64
CA PRO A 90 2.29 20.19 17.37
C PRO A 90 1.40 20.64 18.52
N VAL A 91 1.89 20.43 19.74
CA VAL A 91 1.24 20.90 20.97
C VAL A 91 1.08 22.40 20.80
N ARG A 92 -0.15 22.87 20.54
CA ARG A 92 -0.43 24.30 20.50
C ARG A 92 -0.16 24.82 21.89
N ALA A 93 0.98 25.48 22.05
CA ALA A 93 1.32 26.19 23.26
C ALA A 93 0.15 27.13 23.60
N PRO A 94 -0.26 27.24 24.87
CA PRO A 94 -1.25 28.23 25.27
C PRO A 94 -0.73 29.58 24.79
N ARG A 95 -1.53 30.28 23.98
CA ARG A 95 -1.25 31.69 23.70
C ARG A 95 -1.28 32.38 25.06
N ALA A 96 -0.11 32.71 25.59
CA ALA A 96 0.02 33.66 26.67
C ALA A 96 -0.58 34.97 26.14
N GLY A 97 -1.82 35.21 26.54
CA GLY A 97 -2.55 36.43 26.22
C GLY A 97 -2.01 37.58 27.07
N ASP A 98 -1.97 38.73 26.42
CA ASP A 98 -1.48 40.04 26.86
C ASP A 98 -2.20 40.62 28.08
#